data_AF-A0A0J7KKW8-F1
#
_entry.id   AF-A0A0J7KKW8-F1
#
_cell.length_a   1.000
_cell.length_b   1.000
_cell.length_c   1.000
_cell.angle_alpha   90.00
_cell.angle_beta   90.00
_cell.angle_gamma   90.00
#
_symmetry.space_group_name_H-M   'P 1'
#
loop_
_entity.id
_entity.type
_entity.pdbx_description
1 polymer ?
#
loop_
_entity_poly.entity_id
_entity_poly.type
_entity_poly.pdbx_seq_one_letter_code
_entity_poly.pdbx_strand_id
1 'polypeptide(L)'
;MINYDNEPGVRFEMRRNGSVLIVEKVKLSHGANYTCSPNNARPAHIMIHVIEEEEKPAAMHGDDQRNFTATTWSNTILILTALLTIPDVRRCFQTFIYHAT
;
A
#
# COMPACT_ATOMS: atom_id res chain seq x y z
N MET A 1 -10.29 -41.45 20.72
CA MET A 1 -9.67 -40.67 21.82
C MET A 1 -9.65 -39.22 21.35
N ILE A 2 -10.36 -38.30 22.03
CA ILE A 2 -10.42 -36.88 21.65
C ILE A 2 -9.22 -36.21 22.33
N ASN A 3 -8.32 -35.60 21.55
CA ASN A 3 -7.16 -34.90 22.09
C ASN A 3 -7.59 -33.51 22.62
N TYR A 4 -7.28 -33.20 23.88
CA TYR A 4 -7.61 -31.94 24.58
C TYR A 4 -6.37 -31.05 24.71
N ASP A 5 -5.59 -30.90 23.64
CA ASP A 5 -4.53 -29.90 23.63
C ASP A 5 -5.19 -28.51 23.68
N ASN A 6 -5.30 -27.97 24.89
CA ASN A 6 -5.85 -26.65 25.17
C ASN A 6 -4.81 -25.59 24.79
N GLU A 7 -4.53 -25.44 23.49
CA GLU A 7 -3.93 -24.20 23.01
C GLU A 7 -4.94 -23.06 23.29
N PRO A 8 -4.53 -21.93 23.90
CA PRO A 8 -5.44 -20.83 24.18
C PRO A 8 -6.20 -20.38 22.92
N GLY A 9 -7.52 -20.58 22.90
CA GLY A 9 -8.40 -20.23 21.78
C GLY A 9 -8.88 -21.43 20.95
N VAL A 10 -8.30 -22.62 21.08
CA VAL A 10 -8.78 -23.84 20.41
C VAL A 10 -9.66 -24.65 21.36
N ARG A 11 -10.90 -24.96 20.97
CA ARG A 11 -11.81 -25.80 21.76
C ARG A 11 -12.70 -26.68 20.89
N PHE A 12 -13.23 -27.74 21.50
CA PHE A 12 -14.25 -28.59 20.88
C PHE A 12 -15.58 -28.48 21.63
N GLU A 13 -16.68 -28.40 20.89
CA GLU A 13 -18.04 -28.49 21.40
C GLU A 13 -18.70 -29.77 20.91
N MET A 14 -19.17 -30.60 21.83
CA MET A 14 -19.99 -31.76 21.46
C MET A 14 -21.44 -31.32 21.21
N ARG A 15 -21.99 -31.73 20.07
CA ARG A 15 -23.40 -31.52 19.72
C ARG A 15 -24.09 -32.86 19.51
N ARG A 16 -25.43 -32.86 19.44
CA ARG A 16 -26.21 -34.10 19.28
C ARG A 16 -25.83 -34.89 18.01
N ASN A 17 -25.39 -34.19 16.96
CA ASN A 17 -25.11 -34.78 15.65
C ASN A 17 -23.62 -34.77 15.28
N GLY A 18 -22.71 -34.53 16.24
CA GLY A 18 -21.27 -34.50 15.96
C GLY A 18 -20.49 -33.63 16.91
N SER A 19 -19.27 -33.25 16.50
CA SER A 19 -18.43 -32.32 17.24
C SER A 19 -18.14 -31.09 16.37
N VAL A 20 -17.92 -29.95 17.02
CA VAL A 20 -17.54 -28.69 16.39
C VAL A 20 -16.20 -28.27 16.94
N LEU A 21 -15.21 -28.09 16.05
CA LEU A 21 -13.94 -27.46 16.38
C LEU A 21 -14.09 -25.93 16.25
N ILE A 22 -13.69 -25.20 17.29
CA ILE A 22 -13.69 -23.74 17.32
C ILE A 22 -12.26 -23.28 17.56
N VAL A 23 -11.79 -22.40 16.69
CA VAL A 23 -10.45 -21.78 16.76
C VAL A 23 -10.64 -20.27 16.86
N GLU A 24 -10.55 -19.73 18.06
CA GLU A 24 -10.51 -18.30 18.33
C GLU A 24 -9.09 -17.75 18.12
N LYS A 25 -8.99 -16.47 17.72
CA LYS A 25 -7.71 -15.79 17.47
C LYS A 25 -6.81 -16.60 16.53
N VAL A 26 -7.29 -16.82 15.30
CA VAL A 26 -6.59 -17.63 14.29
C VAL A 26 -5.17 -17.10 14.06
N LYS A 27 -4.18 -18.00 14.08
CA LYS A 27 -2.78 -17.74 13.77
C LYS A 27 -2.39 -18.53 12.52
N LEU A 28 -1.30 -18.14 11.87
CA LEU A 28 -0.73 -18.90 10.74
C LEU A 28 -0.45 -20.37 11.09
N SER A 29 -0.11 -20.67 12.35
CA SER A 29 0.12 -22.04 12.85
C SER A 29 -1.12 -22.93 12.83
N HIS A 30 -2.33 -22.36 12.73
CA HIS A 30 -3.57 -23.12 12.59
C HIS A 30 -3.85 -23.51 11.11
N GLY A 31 -2.98 -23.15 10.16
CA GLY A 31 -3.08 -23.63 8.79
C GLY A 31 -2.65 -25.09 8.68
N ALA A 32 -3.61 -26.02 8.59
CA ALA A 32 -3.34 -27.45 8.58
C ALA A 32 -4.46 -28.27 7.92
N ASN A 33 -4.22 -29.57 7.77
CA ASN A 33 -5.24 -30.54 7.40
C ASN A 33 -5.93 -31.09 8.65
N TYR A 34 -7.17 -30.66 8.87
CA TYR A 34 -7.99 -31.08 10.00
C TYR A 34 -8.79 -32.31 9.65
N THR A 35 -8.72 -33.33 10.50
CA THR A 35 -9.46 -34.58 10.32
C THR A 35 -10.56 -34.72 11.38
N CYS A 36 -11.80 -34.91 10.93
CA CYS A 36 -12.90 -35.36 11.77
C CYS A 36 -12.95 -36.89 11.73
N SER A 37 -12.69 -37.54 12.86
CA SER A 37 -12.69 -39.01 12.98
C SER A 37 -13.72 -39.47 14.02
N PRO A 38 -15.01 -39.58 13.62
CA PRO A 38 -16.05 -40.11 14.51
C PRO A 38 -15.88 -41.63 14.73
N ASN A 39 -16.43 -42.14 15.84
CA ASN A 39 -16.31 -43.56 16.17
C ASN A 39 -17.19 -44.49 15.31
N ASN A 40 -18.22 -43.94 14.65
CA ASN A 40 -19.28 -44.70 13.96
C ASN A 40 -19.45 -44.33 12.48
N ALA A 41 -18.54 -43.56 11.90
CA ALA A 41 -18.57 -43.18 10.49
C ALA A 41 -17.15 -43.06 9.93
N ARG A 42 -17.04 -42.97 8.60
CA ARG A 42 -15.73 -42.80 7.95
C ARG A 42 -15.15 -41.42 8.28
N PRO A 43 -13.82 -41.30 8.51
CA PRO A 43 -13.19 -40.01 8.71
C PRO A 43 -13.32 -39.09 7.49
N ALA A 44 -13.38 -37.79 7.74
CA ALA A 44 -13.38 -36.75 6.72
C ALA A 44 -12.29 -35.71 7.02
N HIS A 45 -11.75 -35.06 5.99
CA HIS A 45 -10.64 -34.13 6.12
C HIS A 45 -10.93 -32.79 5.42
N ILE A 46 -10.41 -31.70 5.98
CA ILE A 46 -10.52 -30.34 5.44
C ILE A 46 -9.16 -29.66 5.58
N MET A 47 -8.68 -29.05 4.50
CA MET A 47 -7.47 -28.24 4.53
C MET A 47 -7.84 -26.78 4.81
N ILE A 48 -7.26 -26.22 5.87
CA ILE A 48 -7.43 -24.80 6.24
C ILE A 48 -6.16 -24.05 5.84
N HIS A 49 -6.34 -22.98 5.06
CA HIS A 49 -5.28 -22.02 4.76
C HIS A 49 -5.55 -20.74 5.55
N VAL A 50 -4.57 -20.31 6.34
CA VAL A 50 -4.61 -19.04 7.07
C VAL A 50 -3.70 -18.06 6.34
N ILE A 51 -4.23 -16.88 6.02
CA ILE A 51 -3.51 -15.82 5.33
C ILE A 51 -3.45 -14.64 6.28
N GLU A 52 -2.25 -14.10 6.49
CA GLU A 52 -2.06 -12.82 7.13
C GLU A 52 -2.11 -11.75 6.03
N GLU A 53 -3.08 -10.85 6.11
CA GLU A 53 -3.11 -9.70 5.22
C GLU A 53 -1.98 -8.75 5.62
N GLU A 54 -0.84 -8.87 4.95
CA GLU A 54 0.16 -7.81 4.98
C GLU A 54 -0.42 -6.62 4.21
N GLU A 55 -0.60 -5.48 4.88
CA GLU A 55 -0.91 -4.21 4.22
C GLU A 55 0.29 -3.80 3.38
N LYS A 56 0.44 -4.42 2.20
CA LYS A 56 1.37 -3.95 1.18
C LYS A 56 0.71 -2.74 0.55
N PRO A 57 1.24 -1.52 0.73
CA PRO A 57 0.73 -0.38 -0.01
C PRO A 57 0.79 -0.75 -1.49
N ALA A 58 -0.32 -0.55 -2.20
CA ALA A 58 -0.35 -0.75 -3.63
C ALA A 58 0.88 -0.07 -4.23
N ALA A 59 1.66 -0.80 -5.02
CA ALA A 59 2.78 -0.21 -5.73
C ALA A 59 2.20 0.87 -6.64
N MET A 60 2.25 2.13 -6.20
CA MET A 60 2.01 3.25 -7.08
C MET A 60 3.14 3.17 -8.09
N HIS A 61 2.79 2.76 -9.31
CA HIS A 61 3.63 3.05 -10.46
C HIS A 61 3.65 4.56 -10.55
N GLY A 62 4.63 5.17 -9.87
CA GLY A 62 4.94 6.57 -10.01
C GLY A 62 5.21 6.76 -11.49
N ASP A 63 4.28 7.42 -12.18
CA ASP A 63 4.60 8.04 -13.45
C ASP A 63 5.87 8.83 -13.18
N ASP A 64 6.93 8.43 -13.87
CA ASP A 64 8.27 8.96 -13.69
C ASP A 64 8.14 10.45 -14.04
N GLN A 65 7.93 11.28 -13.02
CA GLN A 65 7.96 12.72 -13.12
C GLN A 65 9.44 13.05 -13.33
N ARG A 66 9.89 12.80 -14.56
CA ARG A 66 11.07 13.36 -15.18
C ARG A 66 11.07 14.83 -14.81
N ASN A 67 11.89 15.13 -13.81
CA ASN A 67 12.24 16.48 -13.43
C ASN A 67 12.84 17.13 -14.68
N PHE A 68 11.99 17.76 -15.50
CA PHE A 68 12.38 18.82 -16.40
C PHE A 68 12.65 20.08 -15.55
N THR A 69 13.58 19.95 -14.61
CA THR A 69 14.39 21.04 -14.10
C THR A 69 15.74 20.99 -14.79
N ALA A 70 15.74 20.73 -16.10
CA ALA A 70 16.87 21.04 -16.96
C ALA A 70 16.62 22.45 -17.50
N THR A 71 17.04 23.44 -16.72
CA THR A 71 17.51 24.75 -17.22
C THR A 71 16.59 25.47 -18.21
N THR A 72 15.40 25.89 -17.77
CA THR A 72 14.69 27.01 -18.43
C THR A 72 15.23 28.36 -17.92
N TRP A 73 16.56 28.49 -17.81
CA TRP A 73 17.20 29.80 -17.56
C TRP A 73 17.71 30.42 -18.87
N SER A 74 17.94 29.60 -19.89
CA SER A 74 18.42 30.08 -21.20
C SER A 74 17.39 30.98 -21.89
N ASN A 75 16.13 30.56 -21.95
CA ASN A 75 15.11 31.26 -22.74
C ASN A 75 14.67 32.58 -22.08
N THR A 76 14.62 32.64 -20.75
CA THR A 76 14.19 33.85 -20.04
C THR A 76 15.24 34.97 -20.12
N ILE A 77 16.53 34.64 -20.01
CA ILE A 77 17.62 35.61 -20.18
C ILE A 77 17.70 36.11 -21.63
N LEU A 78 17.54 35.23 -22.62
CA LEU A 78 17.53 35.61 -24.05
C LEU A 78 16.36 36.53 -24.40
N ILE A 79 15.17 36.29 -23.84
CA ILE A 79 14.01 37.15 -24.05
C ILE A 79 14.21 38.51 -23.36
N LEU A 80 14.71 38.53 -22.13
CA LEU A 80 14.94 39.76 -21.38
C LEU A 80 16.00 40.65 -22.05
N THR A 81 17.09 40.04 -22.54
CA THR A 81 18.15 40.76 -23.27
C THR A 81 17.63 41.30 -24.60
N ALA A 82 16.85 40.53 -25.36
CA ALA A 82 16.24 41.00 -26.60
C ALA A 82 15.28 42.18 -26.38
N LEU A 83 14.45 42.16 -25.33
CA LEU A 83 13.55 43.27 -24.97
C LEU A 83 14.30 44.57 -24.64
N LEU A 84 15.45 44.46 -23.96
CA LEU A 84 16.29 45.63 -23.62
C LEU A 84 17.03 46.23 -24.82
N THR A 85 17.14 45.52 -25.95
CA THR A 85 17.70 46.08 -27.20
C THR A 85 16.72 46.99 -27.94
N ILE A 86 15.41 46.88 -27.65
CA ILE A 86 14.39 47.75 -28.24
C ILE A 86 14.54 49.15 -27.64
N PRO A 87 14.86 50.19 -28.44
CA PRO A 87 15.20 51.52 -27.91
C PRO A 87 14.04 52.17 -27.15
N ASP A 88 12.80 51.82 -27.51
CA ASP A 88 11.57 52.27 -26.84
C ASP A 88 11.47 51.70 -25.40
N VAL A 89 11.67 50.38 -25.27
CA VAL A 89 11.66 49.67 -23.98
C VAL A 89 12.81 50.14 -23.08
N ARG A 90 14.00 50.34 -23.65
CA ARG A 90 15.17 50.84 -22.92
C ARG A 90 14.92 52.25 -22.37
N ARG A 91 14.28 53.13 -23.15
CA ARG A 91 13.96 54.50 -22.73
C ARG A 91 12.90 54.50 -21.63
N CYS A 92 11.87 53.67 -21.76
CA CYS A 92 10.88 53.46 -20.70
C CYS A 92 11.55 52.98 -19.40
N PHE A 93 12.39 51.95 -19.48
CA PHE A 93 13.05 51.37 -18.31
C PHE A 93 13.98 52.37 -17.60
N GLN A 94 14.76 53.15 -18.35
CA GLN A 94 15.56 54.23 -17.79
C GLN A 94 14.70 55.31 -17.12
N THR A 95 13.58 55.70 -17.74
CA THR A 95 12.65 56.68 -17.15
C THR A 95 12.03 56.17 -15.85
N PHE A 96 11.67 54.89 -15.78
CA PHE A 96 11.20 54.25 -14.55
C PHE A 96 12.28 54.24 -13.45
N ILE A 97 13.54 53.95 -13.78
CA ILE A 97 14.64 53.97 -12.81
C ILE A 97 14.88 55.40 -12.27
N TYR A 98 14.87 56.41 -13.14
CA TYR A 98 15.06 57.81 -12.75
C TYR A 98 13.94 58.36 -11.85
N HIS A 99 12.73 57.81 -11.94
CA HIS A 99 11.60 58.21 -11.09
C HIS A 99 11.52 57.40 -9.78
N ALA A 100 12.22 56.26 -9.70
CA ALA A 100 12.26 55.40 -8.52
C ALA A 100 13.42 55.72 -7.55
N THR A 101 14.31 56.65 -7.91
CA THR A 101 15.40 57.18 -7.08
C THR A 101 15.09 58.62 -6.70
#